data_AF-A0A2V4VCZ4-F1
#
_entry.id   AF-A0A2V4VCZ4-F1
#
_cell.length_a   1.000
_cell.length_b   1.000
_cell.length_c   1.000
_cell.angle_alpha   90.00
_cell.angle_beta   90.00
_cell.angle_gamma   90.00
#
_symmetry.space_group_name_H-M   'P 1'
#
loop_
_entity.id
_entity.type
_entity.pdbx_description
1 polymer ?
#
loop_
_entity_poly.entity_id
_entity_poly.type
_entity_poly.pdbx_seq_one_letter_code
_entity_poly.pdbx_strand_id
1 'polypeptide(L)' 'MPAPKQFVNGKWVHGGAAQQHIIKKNGGWDQHHEELIETAIKDFAKEQVSQMNEKAKKPRLKRAK' A
#
# COMPACT_ATOMS: atom_id res chain seq x y z
N MET A 1 13.39 -1.28 3.83
CA MET A 1 13.91 -2.04 2.66
C MET A 1 14.80 -1.09 1.87
N PRO A 2 16.10 -1.39 1.64
CA PRO A 2 16.91 -0.57 0.75
C PRO A 2 16.35 -0.62 -0.67
N ALA A 3 16.32 0.51 -1.37
CA ALA A 3 15.84 0.58 -2.74
C ALA A 3 16.65 -0.37 -3.65
N PRO A 4 16.00 -1.13 -4.55
CA PRO A 4 16.67 -2.07 -5.43
C PRO A 4 17.68 -1.35 -6.33
N LYS A 5 18.87 -1.92 -6.52
CA LYS A 5 19.85 -1.43 -7.49
C LYS A 5 19.41 -1.84 -8.89
N GLN A 6 19.53 -0.93 -9.86
CA GLN A 6 19.16 -1.19 -11.26
C GLN A 6 20.31 -0.82 -12.18
N PHE A 7 20.46 -1.54 -13.30
CA PHE A 7 21.46 -1.23 -14.32
C PHE A 7 20.79 -0.51 -15.48
N VAL A 8 21.26 0.70 -15.78
CA VAL A 8 20.67 1.60 -16.77
C VAL A 8 21.79 2.23 -17.58
N ASN A 9 21.75 2.06 -18.91
CA ASN A 9 22.71 2.65 -19.85
C ASN A 9 24.18 2.45 -19.44
N GLY A 10 24.53 1.22 -19.03
CA GLY A 10 25.90 0.88 -18.64
C GLY A 10 26.31 1.29 -17.23
N LYS A 11 25.41 1.87 -16.43
CA LYS A 11 25.70 2.34 -15.06
C LYS A 11 24.71 1.77 -14.05
N TRP A 12 25.21 1.49 -12.84
CA TRP A 12 24.35 1.16 -11.71
C TRP A 12 23.71 2.42 -11.15
N VAL A 13 22.38 2.43 -11.07
CA VAL A 13 21.59 3.45 -10.39
C VAL A 13 21.01 2.86 -9.10
N HIS A 14 20.88 3.71 -8.09
CA HIS A 14 20.39 3.34 -6.75
C HIS A 14 19.47 4.41 -6.20
N GLY A 15 18.78 4.10 -5.10
CA GLY A 15 17.91 5.04 -4.41
C GLY A 15 16.77 5.54 -5.30
N GLY A 16 16.50 6.85 -5.23
CA GLY A 16 15.42 7.48 -6.00
C GLY A 16 15.55 7.27 -7.52
N ALA A 17 16.76 7.33 -8.08
CA ALA A 17 16.95 7.12 -9.52
C ALA A 17 16.59 5.68 -9.97
N ALA A 18 16.88 4.68 -9.14
CA ALA A 18 16.48 3.30 -9.42
C ALA A 18 14.96 3.12 -9.30
N GLN A 19 14.34 3.78 -8.32
CA GLN A 19 12.88 3.78 -8.17
C GLN A 19 12.20 4.41 -9.39
N GLN A 20 12.67 5.58 -9.85
CA GLN A 20 12.13 6.23 -11.05
C GLN A 20 12.28 5.36 -12.30
N HIS A 21 13.39 4.63 -12.42
CA HIS A 21 13.59 3.69 -13.52
C HIS A 21 12.60 2.53 -13.49
N ILE A 22 12.28 2.00 -12.31
CA ILE A 22 11.27 0.96 -12.14
C ILE A 22 9.88 1.49 -12.47
N ILE A 23 9.51 2.66 -11.94
CA ILE A 23 8.24 3.32 -12.24
C ILE A 23 8.10 3.50 -13.76
N LYS A 24 9.13 4.00 -14.44
CA LYS A 24 9.13 4.16 -15.89
C LYS A 24 8.94 2.84 -16.65
N LYS A 25 9.57 1.74 -16.19
CA LYS A 25 9.44 0.42 -16.80
C LYS A 25 8.07 -0.22 -16.55
N ASN A 26 7.44 0.09 -15.43
CA ASN A 26 6.16 -0.47 -15.01
C ASN A 26 4.97 0.43 -15.41
N GLY A 27 4.98 0.97 -16.63
CA GLY A 27 3.86 1.78 -17.15
C GLY A 27 3.85 3.24 -16.71
N GLY A 28 4.86 3.71 -15.99
CA GLY A 28 5.01 5.11 -15.61
C GLY A 28 4.23 5.49 -14.34
N TRP A 29 4.09 6.80 -14.12
CA TRP A 29 3.50 7.33 -12.91
C TRP A 29 1.99 7.06 -12.79
N ASP A 30 1.28 6.98 -13.92
CA ASP A 30 -0.16 6.73 -13.93
C ASP A 30 -0.47 5.34 -13.34
N GLN A 31 0.18 4.30 -13.88
CA GLN A 31 0.04 2.94 -13.36
C GLN A 31 0.55 2.82 -11.92
N HIS A 32 1.68 3.47 -11.60
CA HIS A 32 2.22 3.44 -10.23
C HIS A 32 1.25 4.06 -9.21
N HIS A 33 0.59 5.16 -9.55
CA HIS A 33 -0.44 5.75 -8.69
C HIS A 33 -1.68 4.88 -8.57
N GLU A 34 -2.13 4.25 -9.65
CA GLU A 34 -3.27 3.33 -9.63
C GLU A 34 -3.03 2.17 -8.64
N GLU A 35 -1.87 1.51 -8.75
CA GLU A 35 -1.47 0.41 -7.85
C GLU A 35 -1.39 0.87 -6.38
N LEU A 36 -0.86 2.07 -6.14
CA LEU A 36 -0.72 2.65 -4.80
C LEU A 36 -2.09 2.96 -4.20
N ILE A 37 -2.99 3.56 -4.97
CA ILE A 37 -4.36 3.87 -4.56
C ILE A 37 -5.12 2.57 -4.26
N GLU A 38 -5.02 1.56 -5.12
CA GLU A 38 -5.69 0.28 -4.92
C GLU A 38 -5.21 -0.40 -3.62
N THR A 39 -3.89 -0.37 -3.38
CA THR A 39 -3.30 -0.90 -2.14
C THR A 39 -3.82 -0.16 -0.92
N ALA A 40 -3.82 1.17 -0.95
CA ALA A 40 -4.31 2.00 0.15
C ALA A 40 -5.80 1.75 0.45
N ILE A 41 -6.64 1.62 -0.58
CA ILE A 41 -8.07 1.32 -0.44
C ILE A 41 -8.27 -0.07 0.18
N LYS A 42 -7.52 -1.08 -0.26
CA LYS A 42 -7.61 -2.44 0.28
C LYS A 42 -7.25 -2.48 1.76
N ASP A 43 -6.19 -1.77 2.16
CA ASP A 43 -5.76 -1.73 3.56
C ASP A 43 -6.76 -0.97 4.43
N PHE A 44 -7.27 0.17 3.95
CA PHE A 44 -8.34 0.90 4.63
C PHE A 44 -9.59 0.04 4.82
N ALA A 45 -10.05 -0.66 3.77
CA ALA A 45 -11.22 -1.52 3.84
C ALA A 45 -11.03 -2.67 4.86
N LYS A 46 -9.86 -3.31 4.86
CA LYS A 46 -9.53 -4.35 5.85
C LYS A 46 -9.55 -3.81 7.27
N GLU A 47 -8.99 -2.62 7.48
CA GLU A 47 -9.00 -1.97 8.80
C GLU A 47 -10.42 -1.69 9.27
N GLN A 48 -11.28 -1.12 8.42
CA GLN A 48 -12.67 -0.83 8.76
C GLN A 48 -13.45 -2.11 9.10
N VAL A 49 -13.30 -3.17 8.30
CA VAL A 49 -13.93 -4.47 8.59
C VAL A 49 -13.46 -5.04 9.92
N SER A 50 -12.15 -4.97 10.20
CA SER A 50 -11.59 -5.39 11.48
C SER A 50 -12.21 -4.63 12.65
N GLN A 51 -12.28 -3.30 12.57
CA GLN A 51 -12.89 -2.46 13.60
C GLN A 51 -14.38 -2.75 13.80
N MET A 52 -15.13 -3.02 12.72
CA MET A 52 -16.54 -3.41 12.80
C MET A 52 -16.72 -4.74 13.52
N ASN A 53 -15.88 -5.73 13.18
CA ASN A 53 -15.89 -7.04 13.84
C ASN A 53 -15.58 -6.92 15.34
N GLU A 54 -14.59 -6.10 15.71
CA GLU A 54 -14.27 -5.84 17.11
C GLU A 54 -15.43 -5.15 17.86
N LYS A 55 -16.16 -4.23 17.23
CA LYS A 55 -17.35 -3.61 17.81
C LYS A 55 -18.50 -4.62 17.99
N ALA A 56 -18.68 -5.54 17.03
CA ALA A 56 -19.73 -6.56 17.07
C ALA A 56 -19.48 -7.63 18.16
N LYS A 57 -18.22 -7.91 18.50
CA LYS A 57 -17.84 -8.82 19.58
C LYS A 57 -18.20 -8.31 20.98
N LYS A 58 -18.41 -6.99 21.15
CA LYS A 58 -18.71 -6.42 22.47
C LYS A 58 -20.13 -6.80 22.90
N PRO A 59 -20.32 -7.48 24.04
CA PRO A 59 -21.65 -7.86 24.51
C PRO A 59 -22.49 -6.60 24.73
N ARG A 60 -23.71 -6.58 24.19
CA ARG A 60 -24.69 -5.53 24.49
C ARG A 60 -25.06 -5.64 25.96
N LEU A 61 -24.51 -4.76 26.80
CA LEU A 61 -24.93 -4.60 28.19
C LEU A 61 -26.43 -4.29 28.21
N LYS A 62 -27.25 -5.28 28.57
CA LYS A 62 -28.67 -5.03 28.85
C LYS A 62 -28.73 -4.23 30.15
N ARG A 63 -29.41 -3.09 30.11
CA ARG A 63 -29.68 -2.28 31.29
C ARG A 63 -30.50 -3.14 32.26
N ALA A 64 -29.97 -3.43 33.45
CA ALA A 64 -30.72 -4.10 34.50
C ALA A 64 -31.91 -3.21 34.88
N LYS A 65 -33.09 -3.83 35.03
CA LYS A 65 -34.36 -3.18 35.34
C LYS A 65 -34.46 -2.90 36.84
#